data_AF-A0A7J3ABW7-F1
#
_entry.id   AF-A0A7J3ABW7-F1
#
_cell.length_a   1.000
_cell.length_b   1.000
_cell.length_c   1.000
_cell.angle_alpha   90.00
_cell.angle_beta   90.00
_cell.angle_gamma   90.00
#
_symmetry.space_group_name_H-M   'P 1'
#
loop_
_entity.id
_entity.type
_entity.pdbx_description
1 polymer ?
#
loop_
_entity_poly.entity_id
_entity_poly.type
_entity_poly.pdbx_seq_one_letter_code
_entity_poly.pdbx_strand_id
1 'polypeptide(L)'
;MNVSAQMRASKLSEGVISAISVGAFFILIGTIFVLAQPNSLWDSIVNFFSSFTVRSVPGTDIYLPAPSNTAVHGVLYTAAFQFCLGLGVLQILLLMIRLAVRSPLSKTAETVGNLVFWFGAAYLIMLFLNAAPSLTQWFMFWASLLIMLGLSFFARGMVLLPRRK
;
A
#
# COMPACT_ATOMS: atom_id res chain seq x y z
N MET A 1 27.12 31.44 2.13
CA MET A 1 25.85 30.98 1.53
C MET A 1 24.76 31.09 2.59
N ASN A 2 23.63 31.74 2.26
CA ASN A 2 22.63 32.14 3.24
C ASN A 2 21.70 30.96 3.57
N VAL A 3 21.78 30.44 4.80
CA VAL A 3 21.06 29.25 5.27
C VAL A 3 19.54 29.39 5.08
N SER A 4 19.03 30.62 5.17
CA SER A 4 17.62 30.97 4.95
C SER A 4 17.13 30.72 3.51
N ALA A 5 17.97 30.97 2.51
CA ALA A 5 17.64 30.75 1.10
C ALA A 5 17.59 29.26 0.75
N GLN A 6 18.53 28.48 1.29
CA GLN A 6 18.60 27.03 1.12
C GLN A 6 17.38 26.32 1.77
N MET A 7 16.94 26.81 2.93
CA MET A 7 15.80 26.25 3.66
C MET A 7 14.44 26.55 2.99
N ARG A 8 14.32 27.69 2.30
CA ARG A 8 13.15 27.99 1.45
C ARG A 8 13.13 27.14 0.19
N ALA A 9 14.28 26.98 -0.48
CA ALA A 9 14.40 26.17 -1.69
C ALA A 9 14.05 24.69 -1.44
N SER A 10 14.51 24.13 -0.31
CA SER A 10 14.16 22.74 0.07
C SER A 10 12.69 22.58 0.45
N LYS A 11 12.07 23.57 1.11
CA LYS A 11 10.62 23.52 1.37
C LYS A 11 9.79 23.54 0.09
N LEU A 12 10.19 24.34 -0.89
CA LEU A 12 9.52 24.42 -2.19
C LEU A 12 9.66 23.10 -2.97
N SER A 13 10.86 22.50 -3.02
CA SER A 13 11.05 21.22 -3.69
C SER A 13 10.25 20.08 -3.02
N GLU A 14 10.17 20.06 -1.68
CA GLU A 14 9.32 19.09 -0.96
C GLU A 14 7.83 19.28 -1.27
N GLY A 15 7.36 20.53 -1.37
CA GLY A 15 5.99 20.83 -1.76
C GLY A 15 5.66 20.29 -3.16
N VAL A 16 6.56 20.48 -4.12
CA VAL A 16 6.42 19.96 -5.48
C VAL A 16 6.45 18.43 -5.50
N ILE A 17 7.37 17.79 -4.78
CA ILE A 17 7.44 16.31 -4.68
C ILE A 17 6.14 15.76 -4.07
N SER A 18 5.59 16.43 -3.05
CA SER A 18 4.32 16.03 -2.44
C SER A 18 3.15 16.19 -3.42
N ALA A 19 3.09 17.29 -4.16
CA ALA A 19 2.05 17.52 -5.17
C ALA A 19 2.11 16.48 -6.30
N ILE A 20 3.32 16.16 -6.79
CA ILE A 20 3.55 15.12 -7.78
C ILE A 20 3.08 13.76 -7.24
N SER A 21 3.42 13.43 -5.99
CA SER A 21 2.98 12.17 -5.36
C SER A 21 1.46 12.07 -5.29
N VAL A 22 0.76 13.15 -4.96
CA VAL A 22 -0.71 13.18 -4.89
C VAL A 22 -1.32 13.05 -6.28
N GLY A 23 -0.80 13.78 -7.28
CA GLY A 23 -1.26 13.66 -8.66
C GLY A 23 -1.05 12.26 -9.22
N ALA A 24 0.14 11.69 -9.02
CA ALA A 24 0.47 10.33 -9.44
C ALA A 24 -0.44 9.29 -8.77
N PHE A 25 -0.77 9.47 -7.49
CA PHE A 25 -1.71 8.61 -6.78
C PHE A 25 -3.10 8.61 -7.44
N PHE A 26 -3.64 9.77 -7.81
CA PHE A 26 -4.93 9.86 -8.51
C PHE A 26 -4.89 9.26 -9.93
N ILE A 27 -3.80 9.50 -10.67
CA ILE A 27 -3.59 8.87 -11.98
C ILE A 27 -3.56 7.35 -11.85
N LEU A 28 -2.92 6.84 -10.80
CA LEU A 28 -2.83 5.40 -10.54
C LEU A 28 -4.20 4.78 -10.25
N ILE A 29 -5.02 5.46 -9.43
CA ILE A 29 -6.42 5.07 -9.20
C ILE A 29 -7.19 5.02 -10.53
N GLY A 30 -7.12 6.09 -11.31
CA GLY A 30 -7.83 6.15 -12.60
C GLY A 30 -7.35 5.08 -13.58
N THR A 31 -6.05 4.82 -13.63
CA THR A 31 -5.46 3.80 -14.50
C THR A 31 -5.96 2.41 -14.14
N ILE A 32 -6.00 2.06 -12.85
CA ILE A 32 -6.48 0.75 -12.42
C ILE A 32 -7.98 0.62 -12.64
N PHE A 33 -8.73 1.71 -12.48
CA PHE A 33 -10.16 1.72 -12.80
C PHE A 33 -10.41 1.40 -14.27
N VAL A 34 -9.58 1.92 -15.17
CA VAL A 34 -9.66 1.65 -16.62
C VAL A 34 -9.11 0.26 -16.98
N LEU A 35 -8.02 -0.20 -16.34
CA LEU A 35 -7.38 -1.48 -16.67
C LEU A 35 -8.14 -2.70 -16.15
N ALA A 36 -8.92 -2.57 -15.08
CA ALA A 36 -9.74 -3.66 -14.56
C ALA A 36 -11.02 -3.94 -15.37
N GLN A 37 -11.16 -3.32 -16.55
CA GLN A 37 -12.38 -3.30 -17.35
C GLN A 37 -12.49 -4.55 -18.24
N PRO A 38 -13.22 -5.56 -17.75
CA PRO A 38 -14.42 -5.99 -18.47
C PRO A 38 -15.68 -6.01 -17.59
N ASN A 39 -15.55 -5.83 -16.26
CA ASN A 39 -16.66 -5.80 -15.32
C ASN A 39 -16.59 -4.50 -14.52
N SER A 40 -17.75 -3.89 -14.28
CA SER A 40 -17.92 -2.74 -13.39
C SER A 40 -17.27 -3.02 -12.03
N LEU A 41 -16.10 -2.41 -11.78
CA LEU A 41 -15.41 -2.50 -10.49
C LEU A 41 -16.32 -2.08 -9.34
N TRP A 42 -17.19 -1.10 -9.59
CA TRP A 42 -18.18 -0.67 -8.62
C TRP A 42 -19.13 -1.79 -8.21
N ASP A 43 -19.65 -2.57 -9.17
CA ASP A 43 -20.53 -3.69 -8.86
C ASP A 43 -19.78 -4.81 -8.15
N SER A 44 -18.50 -5.01 -8.50
CA SER A 44 -17.63 -5.95 -7.78
C SER A 44 -17.43 -5.51 -6.32
N ILE A 45 -17.18 -4.22 -6.07
CA ILE A 45 -17.04 -3.66 -4.71
C ILE A 45 -18.35 -3.83 -3.93
N VAL A 46 -19.48 -3.48 -4.52
CA VAL A 46 -20.79 -3.62 -3.87
C VAL A 46 -21.09 -5.08 -3.57
N ASN A 47 -20.85 -5.98 -4.53
CA ASN A 47 -21.03 -7.41 -4.35
C ASN A 47 -20.12 -7.94 -3.23
N PHE A 48 -18.85 -7.54 -3.19
CA PHE A 48 -17.92 -7.90 -2.13
C PHE A 48 -18.45 -7.54 -0.75
N PHE A 49 -18.84 -6.28 -0.52
CA PHE A 49 -19.39 -5.85 0.76
C PHE A 49 -20.74 -6.50 1.10
N SER A 50 -21.59 -6.77 0.10
CA SER A 50 -22.85 -7.49 0.31
C SER A 50 -22.67 -8.98 0.63
N SER A 51 -21.54 -9.56 0.23
CA SER A 51 -21.25 -10.99 0.42
C SER A 51 -20.72 -11.33 1.81
N PHE A 52 -20.50 -10.33 2.68
CA PHE A 52 -20.00 -10.56 4.03
C PHE A 52 -21.02 -11.29 4.88
N THR A 53 -20.56 -12.40 5.44
CA THR A 53 -21.32 -13.20 6.39
C THR A 53 -20.45 -13.44 7.61
N VAL A 54 -21.08 -13.58 8.78
CA VAL A 54 -20.34 -13.93 10.00
C VAL A 54 -19.90 -15.39 9.89
N ARG A 55 -18.59 -15.63 9.92
CA ARG A 55 -18.00 -16.97 9.80
C ARG A 55 -17.05 -17.23 10.98
N SER A 56 -16.96 -18.48 11.41
CA SER A 56 -15.96 -18.89 12.39
C SER A 56 -14.58 -18.92 11.76
N VAL A 57 -13.59 -18.41 12.47
CA VAL A 57 -12.19 -18.52 12.07
C VAL A 57 -11.77 -19.99 12.24
N PRO A 58 -11.25 -20.65 11.19
CA PRO A 58 -10.89 -22.06 11.25
C PRO A 58 -9.96 -22.38 12.44
N GLY A 59 -10.38 -23.31 13.30
CA GLY A 59 -9.62 -23.72 14.49
C GLY A 59 -9.88 -22.89 15.75
N THR A 60 -10.85 -21.98 15.74
CA THR A 60 -11.26 -21.20 16.92
C THR A 60 -12.78 -20.95 16.94
N ASP A 61 -13.34 -20.63 18.10
CA ASP A 61 -14.76 -20.22 18.25
C ASP A 61 -14.96 -18.71 18.07
N ILE A 62 -14.02 -18.03 17.41
CA ILE A 62 -14.09 -16.58 17.13
C ILE A 62 -14.84 -16.37 15.82
N TYR A 63 -15.87 -15.52 15.86
CA TYR A 63 -16.69 -15.19 14.71
C TYR A 63 -16.30 -13.82 14.15
N LEU A 64 -15.90 -13.79 12.88
CA LEU A 64 -15.51 -12.57 12.19
C LEU A 64 -16.24 -12.46 10.84
N PRO A 65 -16.51 -11.23 10.37
CA PRO A 65 -17.12 -11.02 9.07
C PRO A 65 -16.13 -11.41 7.97
N ALA A 66 -16.55 -12.34 7.10
CA ALA A 66 -15.78 -12.79 5.95
C ALA A 66 -16.69 -12.95 4.71
N PRO A 67 -16.16 -12.73 3.49
CA PRO A 67 -16.92 -12.93 2.27
C PRO A 67 -17.33 -14.42 2.14
N SER A 68 -18.56 -14.64 1.70
CA SER A 68 -19.16 -15.98 1.57
C SER A 68 -18.42 -16.87 0.57
N ASN A 69 -17.88 -16.28 -0.50
CA ASN A 69 -17.00 -16.96 -1.45
C ASN A 69 -15.82 -16.04 -1.80
N THR A 70 -14.65 -16.38 -1.28
CA THR A 70 -13.41 -15.64 -1.52
C THR A 70 -12.96 -15.71 -2.98
N ALA A 71 -13.26 -16.80 -3.71
CA ALA A 71 -12.77 -16.99 -5.08
C ALA A 71 -13.49 -16.12 -6.12
N VAL A 72 -14.73 -15.69 -5.85
CA VAL A 72 -15.55 -14.91 -6.79
C VAL A 72 -15.03 -13.47 -6.95
N HIS A 73 -14.30 -12.97 -5.94
CA HIS A 73 -13.83 -11.59 -5.89
C HIS A 73 -12.42 -11.39 -6.44
N GLY A 74 -11.92 -12.33 -7.26
CA GLY A 74 -10.57 -12.29 -7.83
C GLY A 74 -10.26 -11.03 -8.66
N VAL A 75 -11.28 -10.41 -9.27
CA VAL A 75 -11.12 -9.12 -9.99
C VAL A 75 -10.70 -8.01 -9.03
N LEU A 76 -11.31 -7.93 -7.83
CA LEU A 76 -10.97 -6.94 -6.82
C LEU A 76 -9.58 -7.17 -6.25
N TYR A 77 -9.23 -8.43 -5.97
CA TYR A 77 -7.92 -8.77 -5.44
C TYR A 77 -6.81 -8.48 -6.45
N THR A 78 -7.08 -8.73 -7.74
CA THR A 78 -6.14 -8.38 -8.82
C THR A 78 -6.00 -6.86 -8.96
N ALA A 79 -7.10 -6.10 -8.88
CA ALA A 79 -7.05 -4.64 -8.91
C ALA A 79 -6.28 -4.08 -7.70
N ALA A 80 -6.52 -4.61 -6.50
CA ALA A 80 -5.79 -4.24 -5.28
C ALA A 80 -4.29 -4.59 -5.38
N PHE A 81 -3.96 -5.74 -5.95
CA PHE A 81 -2.57 -6.15 -6.21
C PHE A 81 -1.85 -5.15 -7.14
N GLN A 82 -2.47 -4.83 -8.28
CA GLN A 82 -1.94 -3.85 -9.23
C GLN A 82 -1.79 -2.47 -8.60
N PHE A 83 -2.73 -2.08 -7.74
CA PHE A 83 -2.66 -0.85 -6.96
C PHE A 83 -1.45 -0.80 -6.03
N CYS A 84 -1.28 -1.85 -5.20
CA CYS A 84 -0.15 -1.94 -4.29
C CYS A 84 1.19 -1.97 -5.05
N LEU A 85 1.29 -2.70 -6.15
CA LEU A 85 2.49 -2.69 -6.99
C LEU A 85 2.77 -1.33 -7.59
N GLY A 86 1.75 -0.68 -8.16
CA GLY A 86 1.87 0.64 -8.75
C GLY A 86 2.33 1.68 -7.73
N LEU A 87 1.79 1.66 -6.51
CA LEU A 87 2.25 2.51 -5.42
C LEU A 87 3.68 2.15 -4.98
N GLY A 88 4.04 0.87 -4.93
CA GLY A 88 5.41 0.44 -4.67
C GLY A 88 6.41 1.05 -5.67
N VAL A 89 6.10 0.98 -6.97
CA VAL A 89 6.91 1.60 -8.04
C VAL A 89 6.97 3.12 -7.89
N LEU A 90 5.84 3.77 -7.60
CA LEU A 90 5.80 5.21 -7.34
C LEU A 90 6.71 5.60 -6.17
N GLN A 91 6.70 4.83 -5.07
CA GLN A 91 7.59 5.09 -3.92
C GLN A 91 9.06 4.93 -4.30
N ILE A 92 9.43 3.98 -5.17
CA ILE A 92 10.81 3.86 -5.69
C ILE A 92 11.22 5.13 -6.44
N LEU A 93 10.36 5.62 -7.35
CA LEU A 93 10.63 6.85 -8.11
C LEU A 93 10.75 8.06 -7.18
N LEU A 94 9.86 8.20 -6.19
CA LEU A 94 9.93 9.27 -5.20
C LEU A 94 11.20 9.18 -4.35
N LEU A 95 11.63 7.97 -3.99
CA LEU A 95 12.88 7.76 -3.25
C LEU A 95 14.08 8.22 -4.06
N MET A 96 14.16 7.85 -5.33
CA MET A 96 15.21 8.28 -6.27
C MET A 96 15.28 9.82 -6.37
N ILE A 97 14.13 10.47 -6.56
CA ILE A 97 14.04 11.94 -6.62
C ILE A 97 14.48 12.57 -5.29
N ARG A 98 14.03 12.03 -4.15
CA ARG A 98 14.39 12.54 -2.82
C ARG A 98 15.89 12.41 -2.55
N LEU A 99 16.52 11.32 -2.98
CA LEU A 99 17.97 11.14 -2.87
C LEU A 99 18.73 12.13 -3.78
N ALA A 100 18.25 12.37 -5.01
CA ALA A 100 18.85 13.32 -5.93
C ALA A 100 18.80 14.77 -5.40
N VAL A 101 17.68 15.17 -4.78
CA VAL A 101 17.45 16.54 -4.25
C VAL A 101 18.03 16.72 -2.84
N ARG A 102 18.65 15.68 -2.25
CA ARG A 102 19.12 15.66 -0.84
C ARG A 102 18.02 16.06 0.16
N SER A 103 16.83 15.49 -0.05
CA SER A 103 15.65 15.64 0.82
C SER A 103 15.98 15.27 2.28
N PRO A 104 15.32 15.90 3.28
CA PRO A 104 15.53 15.55 4.67
C PRO A 104 15.30 14.06 4.94
N LEU A 105 16.22 13.44 5.68
CA LEU A 105 16.19 12.02 6.05
C LEU A 105 14.86 11.55 6.65
N SER A 106 14.10 12.44 7.32
CA SER A 106 12.77 12.13 7.83
C SER A 106 11.77 11.77 6.74
N LYS A 107 11.82 12.49 5.61
CA LYS A 107 10.97 12.25 4.44
C LYS A 107 11.44 11.02 3.69
N THR A 108 12.75 10.83 3.53
CA THR A 108 13.30 9.60 2.96
C THR A 108 12.89 8.36 3.76
N ALA A 109 12.98 8.40 5.08
CA ALA A 109 12.56 7.29 5.95
C ALA A 109 11.06 6.96 5.82
N GLU A 110 10.22 7.99 5.68
CA GLU A 110 8.78 7.83 5.42
C GLU A 110 8.52 7.10 4.10
N THR A 111 9.22 7.48 3.02
CA THR A 111 9.14 6.79 1.71
C THR A 111 9.59 5.34 1.80
N VAL A 112 10.67 5.05 2.53
CA VAL A 112 11.17 3.68 2.70
C VAL A 112 10.16 2.80 3.44
N GLY A 113 9.58 3.28 4.54
CA GLY A 113 8.53 2.56 5.25
C GLY A 113 7.32 2.27 4.35
N ASN A 114 6.86 3.30 3.61
CA ASN A 114 5.74 3.14 2.67
C ASN A 114 6.06 2.13 1.56
N LEU A 115 7.28 2.14 1.03
CA LEU A 115 7.73 1.19 0.01
C LEU A 115 7.63 -0.25 0.53
N VAL A 116 8.19 -0.52 1.72
CA VAL A 116 8.13 -1.86 2.35
C VAL A 116 6.68 -2.30 2.54
N PHE A 117 5.81 -1.39 3.01
CA PHE A 117 4.39 -1.68 3.20
C PHE A 117 3.69 -2.03 1.88
N TRP A 118 3.83 -1.20 0.85
CA TRP A 118 3.11 -1.40 -0.42
C TRP A 118 3.57 -2.66 -1.17
N PHE A 119 4.88 -2.94 -1.21
CA PHE A 119 5.39 -4.19 -1.79
C PHE A 119 5.01 -5.41 -0.95
N GLY A 120 5.09 -5.30 0.38
CA GLY A 120 4.63 -6.35 1.28
C GLY A 120 3.14 -6.67 1.07
N ALA A 121 2.30 -5.64 1.01
CA ALA A 121 0.87 -5.79 0.73
C ALA A 121 0.61 -6.43 -0.63
N ALA A 122 1.31 -6.02 -1.69
CA ALA A 122 1.20 -6.64 -3.00
C ALA A 122 1.54 -8.15 -2.96
N TYR A 123 2.66 -8.50 -2.30
CA TYR A 123 3.04 -9.90 -2.13
C TYR A 123 1.99 -10.71 -1.37
N LEU A 124 1.44 -10.16 -0.28
CA LEU A 124 0.41 -10.82 0.52
C LEU A 124 -0.91 -11.02 -0.25
N ILE A 125 -1.33 -10.04 -1.04
CA ILE A 125 -2.53 -10.16 -1.90
C ILE A 125 -2.32 -11.28 -2.92
N MET A 126 -1.16 -11.33 -3.57
CA MET A 126 -0.84 -12.38 -4.53
C MET A 126 -0.86 -13.77 -3.86
N LEU A 127 -0.25 -13.89 -2.69
CA LEU A 127 -0.08 -15.16 -1.98
C LEU A 127 -1.38 -15.70 -1.37
N PHE A 128 -2.19 -14.84 -0.74
CA PHE A 128 -3.35 -15.27 0.05
C PHE A 128 -4.71 -15.03 -0.61
N LEU A 129 -4.80 -14.06 -1.52
CA LEU A 129 -6.08 -13.68 -2.14
C LEU A 129 -6.18 -14.16 -3.59
N ASN A 130 -5.06 -14.19 -4.34
CA ASN A 130 -5.07 -14.63 -5.74
C ASN A 130 -4.71 -16.11 -5.92
N ALA A 131 -3.76 -16.66 -5.15
CA ALA A 131 -3.24 -18.01 -5.44
C ALA A 131 -4.19 -19.16 -5.04
N ALA A 132 -4.84 -19.09 -3.87
CA ALA A 132 -5.72 -20.18 -3.39
C ALA A 132 -6.78 -19.69 -2.37
N PRO A 133 -7.67 -18.75 -2.77
CA PRO A 133 -8.55 -18.04 -1.85
C PRO A 133 -9.42 -18.99 -1.01
N SER A 134 -9.10 -19.10 0.27
CA SER A 134 -9.86 -19.85 1.27
C SER A 134 -10.15 -18.97 2.48
N LEU A 135 -11.13 -19.36 3.29
CA LEU A 135 -11.48 -18.64 4.52
C LEU A 135 -10.28 -18.53 5.47
N THR A 136 -9.44 -19.57 5.58
CA THR A 136 -8.21 -19.53 6.36
C THR A 136 -7.23 -18.49 5.83
N GLN A 137 -7.01 -18.46 4.52
CA GLN A 137 -6.09 -17.51 3.89
C GLN A 137 -6.58 -16.06 3.99
N TRP A 138 -7.90 -15.84 3.98
CA TRP A 138 -8.50 -14.52 4.24
C TRP A 138 -8.06 -13.96 5.61
N PHE A 139 -8.15 -14.77 6.66
CA PHE A 139 -7.72 -14.33 7.99
C PHE A 139 -6.20 -14.21 8.11
N MET A 140 -5.44 -15.13 7.50
CA MET A 140 -3.98 -15.05 7.44
C MET A 140 -3.50 -13.79 6.70
N PHE A 141 -4.22 -13.36 5.67
CA PHE A 141 -3.93 -12.13 4.94
C PHE A 141 -3.98 -10.91 5.88
N TRP A 142 -5.09 -10.73 6.61
CA TRP A 142 -5.25 -9.59 7.52
C TRP A 142 -4.23 -9.59 8.66
N ALA A 143 -3.97 -10.75 9.25
CA ALA A 143 -2.94 -10.89 10.28
C ALA A 143 -1.55 -10.52 9.73
N SER A 144 -1.21 -11.04 8.55
CA SER A 144 0.08 -10.77 7.89
C SER A 144 0.21 -9.30 7.46
N LEU A 145 -0.89 -8.67 7.05
CA LEU A 145 -0.92 -7.26 6.67
C LEU A 145 -0.65 -6.34 7.88
N LEU A 146 -1.18 -6.70 9.06
CA LEU A 146 -0.84 -6.01 10.31
C LEU A 146 0.63 -6.18 10.70
N ILE A 147 1.19 -7.38 10.52
CA ILE A 147 2.63 -7.62 10.74
C ILE A 147 3.47 -6.76 9.78
N MET A 148 3.09 -6.68 8.51
CA MET A 148 3.77 -5.81 7.53
C MET A 148 3.68 -4.33 7.88
N LEU A 149 2.56 -3.88 8.46
CA LEU A 149 2.45 -2.53 8.97
C LEU A 149 3.49 -2.28 10.08
N GLY A 150 3.66 -3.22 11.02
CA GLY A 150 4.71 -3.16 12.03
C GLY A 150 6.13 -3.11 11.41
N LEU A 151 6.39 -3.94 10.40
CA LEU A 151 7.66 -3.96 9.69
C LEU A 151 7.96 -2.63 8.97
N SER A 152 6.93 -1.97 8.44
CA SER A 152 7.07 -0.66 7.79
C SER A 152 7.54 0.43 8.77
N PHE A 153 7.03 0.41 10.01
CA PHE A 153 7.47 1.32 11.07
C PHE A 153 8.90 1.00 11.51
N PHE A 154 9.24 -0.28 11.59
CA PHE A 154 10.60 -0.72 11.90
C PHE A 154 11.61 -0.24 10.83
N ALA A 155 11.29 -0.44 9.55
CA ALA A 155 12.12 0.02 8.43
C ALA A 155 12.33 1.54 8.46
N ARG A 156 11.26 2.31 8.71
CA ARG A 156 11.36 3.76 8.91
C ARG A 156 12.27 4.13 10.09
N GLY A 157 12.14 3.42 11.21
CA GLY A 157 12.98 3.59 12.39
C GLY A 157 14.47 3.41 12.08
N MET A 158 14.82 2.35 11.34
CA MET A 158 16.21 2.07 10.96
C MET A 158 16.85 3.20 10.15
N VAL A 159 16.11 3.80 9.21
CA VAL A 159 16.61 4.91 8.39
C VAL A 159 16.81 6.20 9.21
N LEU A 160 16.07 6.36 10.31
CA LEU A 160 16.18 7.52 11.20
C LEU A 160 17.31 7.39 12.23
N LEU A 161 17.81 6.19 12.51
CA LEU A 161 18.88 5.95 13.51
C LEU A 161 20.14 6.81 13.33
N PRO A 162 20.63 7.10 12.11
CA PRO A 162 21.82 7.93 11.93
C PRO A 162 21.71 9.36 12.47
N ARG A 163 20.49 9.86 12.79
CA ARG A 163 20.27 11.20 13.35
C ARG A 163 20.44 11.32 14.86
N ARG A 164 20.68 10.23 15.59
CA ARG A 164 20.86 10.25 17.05
C ARG A 164 22.31 10.45 17.52
N LYS A 165 23.22 10.86 16.64
CA LYS A 165 24.59 11.25 16.99
C LYS A 165 24.80 12.74 16.82
#